data_AF-A0A7X3RA89-F1
#
_entry.id   AF-A0A7X3RA89-F1
#
_cell.length_a   1.000
_cell.length_b   1.000
_cell.length_c   1.000
_cell.angle_alpha   90.00
_cell.angle_beta   90.00
_cell.angle_gamma   90.00
#
_symmetry.space_group_name_H-M   'P 1'
#
loop_
_entity.id
_entity.type
_entity.pdbx_description
1 polymer ?
#
loop_
_entity_poly.entity_id
_entity_poly.type
_entity_poly.pdbx_seq_one_letter_code
_entity_poly.pdbx_strand_id
1 'polypeptide(L)'
;MAARQGRFGAQPPRSAAPGRRCVMVTANVDIPALKARHPLVNVIEASGVKLRGRGRVRQGVCPFHEESEGSFTAYGDSQRWYCFGCGLGGDVLDFVQQLEGFTLPEAIARLEGGHRPVPVAAPRPAGTRRPKSAALPPRDPALLTAAARFYA
;
A
#
# COMPACT_ATOMS: atom_id res chain seq x y z
N MET A 1 21.69 -58.03 -17.71
CA MET A 1 20.39 -57.34 -17.88
C MET A 1 19.95 -56.79 -16.55
N ALA A 2 19.50 -55.54 -16.57
CA ALA A 2 19.34 -54.66 -15.43
C ALA A 2 18.11 -54.96 -14.56
N ALA A 3 18.23 -54.73 -13.25
CA ALA A 3 17.11 -54.28 -12.42
C ALA A 3 17.65 -53.54 -11.19
N ARG A 4 17.88 -52.22 -11.36
CA ARG A 4 18.09 -51.28 -10.25
C ARG A 4 16.76 -51.17 -9.50
N GLN A 5 16.63 -51.87 -8.38
CA GLN A 5 15.46 -51.74 -7.52
C GLN A 5 15.58 -50.44 -6.72
N GLY A 6 14.67 -49.51 -7.02
CA GLY A 6 14.64 -48.17 -6.47
C GLY A 6 14.28 -48.18 -4.98
N ARG A 7 15.22 -47.74 -4.15
CA ARG A 7 14.99 -47.37 -2.76
C ARG A 7 14.26 -46.02 -2.74
N PHE A 8 12.94 -46.04 -2.90
CA PHE A 8 12.10 -44.87 -2.58
C PHE A 8 12.08 -44.73 -1.05
N GLY A 9 12.99 -43.89 -0.53
CA GLY A 9 12.94 -43.45 0.85
C GLY A 9 11.63 -42.74 1.12
N ALA A 10 10.85 -43.28 2.06
CA ALA A 10 9.68 -42.62 2.61
C ALA A 10 10.06 -41.21 3.08
N GLN A 11 9.39 -40.19 2.56
CA GLN A 11 9.51 -38.83 3.06
C GLN A 11 9.03 -38.80 4.52
N PRO A 12 9.81 -38.23 5.45
CA PRO A 12 9.36 -38.07 6.82
C PRO A 12 8.15 -37.12 6.88
N PRO A 13 7.25 -37.28 7.87
CA PRO A 13 6.13 -36.37 8.04
C PRO A 13 6.67 -34.96 8.28
N ARG A 14 6.11 -33.99 7.54
CA ARG A 14 6.40 -32.58 7.68
C ARG A 14 6.14 -32.18 9.13
N SER A 15 7.21 -32.04 9.91
CA SER A 15 7.12 -31.59 11.29
C SER A 15 6.34 -30.28 11.33
N ALA A 16 5.27 -30.28 12.12
CA ALA A 16 4.53 -29.10 12.50
C ALA A 16 5.52 -28.09 13.11
N ALA A 17 5.81 -27.02 12.38
CA ALA A 17 6.51 -25.88 12.94
C ALA A 17 5.65 -25.31 14.08
N PRO A 18 6.26 -24.88 15.21
CA PRO A 18 5.51 -24.22 16.27
C PRO A 18 4.83 -22.99 15.67
N GLY A 19 3.52 -22.90 15.86
CA GLY A 19 2.64 -21.95 15.19
C GLY A 19 3.19 -20.54 15.23
N ARG A 20 3.71 -20.07 14.09
CA ARG A 20 3.75 -18.65 13.80
C ARG A 20 2.30 -18.21 13.78
N ARG A 21 1.86 -17.56 14.87
CA ARG A 21 0.61 -16.81 14.87
C ARG A 21 0.78 -15.74 13.79
N CYS A 22 0.31 -16.04 12.58
CA CYS A 22 -0.08 -15.01 11.64
C CYS A 22 -1.15 -14.24 12.37
N VAL A 23 -0.79 -13.09 12.94
CA VAL A 23 -1.79 -12.09 13.29
C VAL A 23 -2.32 -11.65 11.94
N MET A 24 -3.39 -12.31 11.50
CA MET A 24 -4.16 -11.81 10.40
C MET A 24 -4.64 -10.44 10.88
N VAL A 25 -4.27 -9.38 10.17
CA VAL A 25 -4.91 -8.08 10.36
C VAL A 25 -6.35 -8.24 9.85
N THR A 26 -7.19 -8.85 10.68
CA THR A 26 -8.65 -9.01 10.52
C THR A 26 -9.38 -8.04 11.44
N ALA A 27 -8.75 -6.94 11.81
CA ALA A 27 -9.44 -5.84 12.44
C ALA A 27 -10.14 -5.05 11.33
N ASN A 28 -11.45 -4.85 11.46
CA ASN A 28 -12.16 -3.85 10.67
C ASN A 28 -11.62 -2.49 11.16
N VAL A 29 -10.59 -1.96 10.50
CA VAL A 29 -9.94 -0.72 10.93
C VAL A 29 -10.81 0.45 10.51
N ASP A 30 -11.33 1.16 11.50
CA ASP A 30 -12.02 2.43 11.28
C ASP A 30 -10.99 3.54 10.97
N ILE A 31 -10.79 3.80 9.68
CA ILE A 31 -9.85 4.81 9.18
C ILE A 31 -10.21 6.22 9.70
N PRO A 32 -11.48 6.69 9.67
CA PRO A 32 -11.86 7.96 10.29
C PRO A 32 -11.46 8.05 11.77
N ALA A 33 -11.77 7.03 12.57
CA ALA A 33 -11.45 7.02 13.99
C ALA A 33 -9.93 6.99 14.23
N LEU A 34 -9.17 6.29 13.39
CA LEU A 34 -7.70 6.29 13.45
C LEU A 34 -7.14 7.70 13.26
N LYS A 35 -7.62 8.43 12.24
CA LYS A 35 -7.21 9.80 11.96
C LYS A 35 -7.59 10.79 13.07
N ALA A 36 -8.73 10.56 13.72
CA ALA A 36 -9.14 11.35 14.88
C ALA A 36 -8.23 11.14 16.11
N ARG A 37 -7.79 9.90 16.36
CA ARG A 37 -6.85 9.57 17.46
C ARG A 37 -5.44 10.08 17.21
N HIS A 38 -5.02 10.12 15.95
CA HIS A 38 -3.68 10.53 15.55
C HIS A 38 -3.75 11.75 14.64
N PRO A 39 -3.91 12.97 15.22
CA PRO A 39 -3.93 14.18 14.42
C PRO A 39 -2.59 14.35 13.69
N LEU A 40 -2.68 14.59 12.38
CA LEU A 40 -1.55 14.68 11.45
C LEU A 40 -0.39 15.53 12.00
N VAL A 41 -0.72 16.67 12.59
CA VAL A 41 0.27 17.63 13.10
C VAL A 41 1.13 17.03 14.21
N ASN A 42 0.51 16.29 15.14
CA ASN A 42 1.24 15.64 16.23
C ASN A 42 2.14 14.53 15.70
N VAL A 43 1.70 13.80 14.67
CA VAL A 43 2.51 12.75 14.02
C VAL A 43 3.72 13.35 13.32
N ILE A 44 3.56 14.47 12.62
CA ILE A 44 4.66 15.20 11.97
C ILE A 44 5.64 15.74 13.01
N GLU A 45 5.17 16.38 14.08
CA GLU A 45 6.05 16.88 15.14
C GLU A 45 6.79 15.73 15.84
N ALA A 46 6.13 14.58 16.05
CA ALA A 46 6.76 13.39 16.63
C ALA A 46 7.84 12.76 15.72
N SER A 47 7.75 12.94 14.40
CA SER A 47 8.81 12.54 13.46
C SER A 47 10.05 13.45 13.48
N GLY A 48 10.04 14.52 14.27
CA GLY A 48 11.16 15.46 14.42
C GLY A 48 11.11 16.66 13.48
N VAL A 49 10.02 16.83 12.71
CA VAL A 49 9.82 18.00 11.85
C VAL A 49 9.39 19.19 12.70
N LYS A 50 10.19 20.25 12.68
CA LYS A 50 9.87 21.51 13.39
C LYS A 50 8.89 22.34 12.57
N LEU A 51 7.63 22.32 12.97
CA LEU A 51 6.59 23.15 12.38
C LEU A 51 6.58 24.54 13.03
N ARG A 52 6.46 25.58 12.19
CA ARG A 52 6.30 26.99 12.54
C ARG A 52 4.87 27.43 12.22
N GLY A 53 4.33 28.28 13.07
CA GLY A 53 2.95 28.78 12.97
C GLY A 53 2.04 28.27 14.08
N ARG A 54 0.97 29.02 14.35
CA ARG A 54 -0.07 28.66 15.31
C ARG A 54 -1.42 28.69 14.60
N GLY A 55 -2.21 27.63 14.80
CA GLY A 55 -3.57 27.52 14.26
C GLY A 55 -3.73 26.42 13.22
N ARG A 56 -4.57 26.71 12.21
CA ARG A 56 -5.08 25.76 11.21
C ARG A 56 -4.04 25.33 10.18
N VAL A 57 -3.09 26.21 9.89
CA VAL A 57 -2.02 25.98 8.91
C VAL A 57 -0.69 26.10 9.65
N ARG A 58 0.18 25.12 9.46
CA ARG A 58 1.54 25.11 9.99
C ARG A 58 2.52 24.81 8.86
N GLN A 59 3.65 25.48 8.87
CA GLN A 59 4.66 25.38 7.81
C GLN A 59 5.99 24.91 8.38
N GLY A 60 6.81 24.20 7.60
CA GLY A 60 8.08 23.70 8.09
C GLY A 60 9.00 23.21 6.98
N VAL A 61 10.13 22.64 7.40
CA VAL A 61 11.07 21.98 6.49
C VAL A 61 10.52 20.61 6.13
N CYS A 62 10.60 20.26 4.84
CA CYS A 62 10.17 18.95 4.38
C CYS A 62 11.18 17.87 4.82
N PRO A 63 10.74 16.73 5.38
CA PRO A 63 11.65 15.62 5.70
C PRO A 63 12.01 14.75 4.49
N PHE A 64 11.31 14.92 3.36
CA PHE A 64 11.41 14.04 2.19
C PHE A 64 12.42 14.49 1.13
N HIS A 65 12.88 15.74 1.22
CA HIS A 65 13.87 16.30 0.31
C HIS A 65 14.66 17.39 1.01
N GLU A 66 15.91 17.61 0.58
CA GLU A 66 16.76 18.65 1.14
C GLU A 66 16.33 20.01 0.58
N GLU A 67 15.65 20.82 1.40
CA GLU A 67 15.26 22.18 1.07
C GLU A 67 15.41 23.11 2.27
N SER A 68 15.95 24.30 2.01
CA SER A 68 16.28 25.29 3.04
C SER A 68 15.13 26.24 3.41
N GLU A 69 14.16 26.44 2.52
CA GLU A 69 13.14 27.49 2.66
C GLU A 69 11.86 27.02 3.36
N GLY A 70 11.64 25.71 3.42
CA GLY A 70 10.56 25.10 4.19
C GLY A 70 9.18 25.26 3.54
N SER A 71 9.04 24.71 2.34
CA SER A 71 7.79 24.67 1.56
C SER A 71 6.77 23.62 2.03
N PHE A 72 7.00 22.95 3.17
CA PHE A 72 6.08 21.94 3.70
C PHE A 72 4.95 22.62 4.46
N THR A 73 3.69 22.35 4.07
CA THR A 73 2.49 22.90 4.71
C THR A 73 1.60 21.78 5.24
N ALA A 74 1.30 21.83 6.53
CA ALA A 74 0.35 20.96 7.22
C ALA A 74 -0.94 21.73 7.55
N TYR A 75 -2.07 21.17 7.14
CA TYR A 75 -3.41 21.68 7.40
C TYR A 75 -4.05 20.84 8.52
N GLY A 76 -4.14 21.41 9.72
CA GLY A 76 -4.66 20.72 10.90
C GLY A 76 -6.15 20.38 10.79
N ASP A 77 -6.94 21.26 10.18
CA ASP A 77 -8.40 21.10 10.08
C ASP A 77 -8.80 19.98 9.11
N SER A 78 -8.15 19.93 7.94
CA SER A 78 -8.40 18.91 6.92
C SER A 78 -7.58 17.64 7.13
N GLN A 79 -6.67 17.65 8.12
CA GLN A 79 -5.70 16.58 8.40
C GLN A 79 -4.93 16.14 7.14
N ARG A 80 -4.50 17.12 6.34
CA ARG A 80 -3.72 16.92 5.11
C ARG A 80 -2.42 17.70 5.15
N TRP A 81 -1.43 17.22 4.42
CA TRP A 81 -0.17 17.93 4.19
C TRP A 81 0.15 17.98 2.71
N TYR A 82 0.92 18.98 2.33
CA TYR A 82 1.47 19.10 0.99
C TYR A 82 2.79 19.85 1.06
N CYS A 83 3.76 19.39 0.29
CA CYS A 83 5.03 20.06 0.12
C CYS A 83 5.12 20.62 -1.30
N PHE A 84 5.27 21.94 -1.42
CA PHE A 84 5.34 22.61 -2.71
C PHE A 84 6.66 22.38 -3.45
N GLY A 85 7.74 22.00 -2.75
CA GLY A 85 9.04 21.71 -3.36
C GLY A 85 9.12 20.34 -4.04
N CYS A 86 8.62 19.28 -3.41
CA CYS A 86 8.68 17.92 -3.96
C CYS A 86 7.36 17.45 -4.60
N GLY A 87 6.26 18.17 -4.41
CA GLY A 87 4.94 17.78 -4.91
C GLY A 87 4.31 16.60 -4.18
N LEU A 88 4.91 16.14 -3.07
CA LEU A 88 4.33 15.12 -2.22
C LEU A 88 3.26 15.73 -1.32
N GLY A 89 2.19 14.97 -1.10
CA GLY A 89 1.14 15.33 -0.18
C GLY A 89 0.20 14.17 0.04
N GLY A 90 -0.65 14.31 1.05
CA GLY A 90 -1.57 13.26 1.44
C GLY A 90 -2.12 13.47 2.84
N ASP A 91 -2.53 12.38 3.47
CA ASP A 91 -3.00 12.34 4.84
C ASP A 91 -1.93 11.80 5.81
N VAL A 92 -2.34 11.51 7.05
CA VAL A 92 -1.46 10.95 8.09
C VAL A 92 -0.90 9.58 7.73
N LEU A 93 -1.66 8.74 7.01
CA LEU A 93 -1.20 7.44 6.57
C LEU A 93 -0.20 7.60 5.43
N ASP A 94 -0.48 8.47 4.47
CA ASP A 94 0.46 8.78 3.39
C ASP A 94 1.77 9.33 3.94
N PHE A 95 1.73 10.19 4.96
CA PHE A 95 2.94 10.69 5.62
C PHE A 95 3.79 9.54 6.19
N VAL A 96 3.18 8.63 6.94
CA VAL A 96 3.89 7.48 7.57
C VAL A 96 4.39 6.50 6.51
N GLN A 97 3.60 6.24 5.46
CA GLN A 97 4.02 5.40 4.34
C GLN A 97 5.27 5.97 3.65
N GLN A 98 5.31 7.28 3.39
CA GLN A 98 6.44 7.90 2.73
C GLN A 98 7.67 8.06 3.63
N LEU A 99 7.47 8.27 4.93
CA LEU A 99 8.56 8.46 5.88
C LEU A 99 9.28 7.15 6.21
N GLU A 100 8.51 6.08 6.49
CA GLU A 100 9.05 4.78 6.92
C GLU A 100 9.10 3.75 5.77
N GLY A 101 8.59 4.10 4.58
CA GLY A 101 8.50 3.16 3.44
C GLY A 101 7.47 2.05 3.65
N PHE A 102 6.50 2.27 4.52
CA PHE A 102 5.50 1.28 4.89
C PHE A 102 4.39 1.14 3.85
N THR A 103 3.85 -0.07 3.77
CA THR A 103 2.56 -0.29 3.09
C THR A 103 1.41 0.20 3.96
N LEU A 104 0.25 0.49 3.36
CA LEU A 104 -0.96 0.91 4.08
C LEU A 104 -1.26 0.08 5.37
N PRO A 105 -1.29 -1.26 5.36
CA PRO A 105 -1.56 -2.04 6.57
C PRO A 105 -0.46 -1.89 7.63
N GLU A 106 0.80 -1.70 7.23
CA GLU A 106 1.91 -1.47 8.16
C GLU A 106 1.85 -0.08 8.78
N ALA A 107 1.47 0.94 7.99
CA ALA A 107 1.25 2.30 8.48
C ALA A 107 0.10 2.35 9.50
N ILE A 108 -0.98 1.62 9.26
CA ILE A 108 -2.08 1.46 10.23
C ILE A 108 -1.57 0.79 11.50
N ALA A 109 -0.89 -0.36 11.39
CA ALA A 109 -0.34 -1.07 12.54
C ALA A 109 0.66 -0.21 13.34
N ARG A 110 1.43 0.65 12.64
CA ARG A 110 2.36 1.61 13.23
C ARG A 110 1.66 2.68 14.06
N LEU A 111 0.54 3.21 13.56
CA LEU A 111 -0.25 4.20 14.29
C LEU A 111 -0.99 3.58 15.48
N GLU A 112 -1.48 2.35 15.36
CA GLU A 112 -2.14 1.63 16.46
C GLU A 112 -1.17 1.11 17.54
N GLY A 113 0.13 1.36 17.40
CA GLY A 113 1.16 0.91 18.37
C GLY A 113 1.48 -0.59 18.29
N GLY A 114 0.95 -1.27 17.28
CA GLY A 114 1.05 -2.72 17.08
C GLY A 114 2.09 -3.13 16.03
N HIS A 115 3.08 -2.27 15.70
CA HIS A 115 4.07 -2.60 14.67
C HIS A 115 4.99 -3.74 15.13
N ARG A 116 4.56 -4.97 14.84
CA ARG A 116 5.45 -6.09 14.60
C ARG A 116 5.83 -6.06 13.13
N PRO A 117 7.11 -6.15 12.75
CA PRO A 117 7.48 -6.26 11.34
C PRO A 117 6.79 -7.48 10.74
N VAL A 118 5.82 -7.23 9.86
CA VAL A 118 5.18 -8.26 9.06
C VAL A 118 6.05 -8.41 7.82
N PRO A 119 6.52 -9.61 7.47
CA PRO A 119 7.21 -9.80 6.20
C PRO A 119 6.20 -9.61 5.07
N VAL A 120 6.15 -8.41 4.50
CA VAL A 120 5.44 -8.14 3.25
C VAL A 120 6.15 -8.90 2.14
N ALA A 121 5.43 -9.83 1.50
CA ALA A 121 5.89 -10.41 0.26
C ALA A 121 6.15 -9.26 -0.71
N ALA A 122 7.35 -9.22 -1.31
CA ALA A 122 7.73 -8.21 -2.28
C ALA A 122 6.58 -7.95 -3.26
N PRO A 123 6.31 -6.68 -3.65
CA PRO A 123 5.26 -6.38 -4.60
C PRO A 123 5.41 -7.33 -5.77
N ARG A 124 4.37 -8.15 -6.03
CA ARG A 124 4.37 -9.06 -7.18
C ARG A 124 4.76 -8.19 -8.36
N PRO A 125 5.82 -8.55 -9.13
CA PRO A 125 6.26 -7.73 -10.24
C PRO A 125 5.03 -7.45 -11.08
N ALA A 126 4.80 -6.17 -11.38
CA ALA A 126 3.62 -5.69 -12.08
C ALA A 126 3.35 -6.64 -13.25
N GLY A 127 2.35 -7.51 -13.09
CA GLY A 127 2.02 -8.50 -14.09
C GLY A 127 1.85 -7.74 -15.39
N THR A 128 2.52 -8.19 -16.45
CA THR A 128 2.47 -7.60 -17.79
C THR A 128 1.07 -7.07 -18.02
N ARG A 129 0.92 -5.74 -18.13
CA ARG A 129 -0.40 -5.12 -18.28
C ARG A 129 -1.06 -5.84 -19.45
N ARG A 130 -2.11 -6.60 -19.18
CA ARG A 130 -2.98 -7.12 -20.23
C ARG A 130 -3.36 -5.89 -21.08
N PRO A 131 -3.07 -5.88 -22.39
CA PRO A 131 -3.30 -4.69 -23.19
C PRO A 131 -4.76 -4.29 -23.03
N LYS A 132 -4.99 -3.04 -22.58
CA LYS A 132 -6.29 -2.40 -22.74
C LYS A 132 -6.53 -2.38 -24.26
N SER A 133 -7.65 -2.95 -24.67
CA SER A 133 -8.00 -3.27 -26.07
C SER A 133 -7.06 -4.25 -26.77
N ALA A 134 -7.35 -5.54 -26.65
CA ALA A 134 -7.35 -6.33 -27.87
C ALA A 134 -8.37 -5.64 -28.80
N ALA A 135 -7.92 -5.11 -29.93
CA ALA A 135 -8.79 -4.49 -30.91
C ALA A 135 -9.93 -5.47 -31.23
N LEU A 136 -11.17 -5.02 -31.12
CA LEU A 136 -12.31 -5.81 -31.58
C LEU A 136 -12.06 -6.12 -33.07
N PRO A 137 -12.27 -7.36 -33.53
CA PRO A 137 -12.15 -7.65 -34.96
C PRO A 137 -13.04 -6.70 -35.77
N PRO A 138 -12.64 -6.33 -37.01
CA PRO A 138 -13.44 -5.46 -37.85
C PRO A 138 -14.87 -6.01 -37.95
N ARG A 139 -15.86 -5.12 -37.86
CA ARG A 139 -17.28 -5.51 -37.96
C ARG A 139 -17.55 -6.03 -39.37
N ASP A 140 -17.59 -7.35 -39.51
CA ASP A 140 -17.96 -8.03 -40.74
C ASP A 140 -19.50 -8.14 -40.85
N PRO A 141 -20.14 -7.51 -41.85
CA PRO A 141 -21.59 -7.59 -42.04
C PRO A 141 -22.09 -9.01 -42.33
N ALA A 142 -21.25 -9.91 -42.86
CA ALA A 142 -21.61 -11.30 -43.08
C ALA A 142 -21.80 -12.06 -41.75
N LEU A 143 -20.92 -11.82 -40.77
CA LEU A 143 -21.02 -12.38 -39.42
C LEU A 143 -22.27 -11.88 -38.68
N LEU A 144 -22.58 -10.59 -38.81
CA LEU A 144 -23.78 -10.00 -38.22
C LEU A 144 -25.06 -10.58 -38.84
N THR A 145 -25.09 -10.76 -40.15
CA THR A 145 -26.23 -11.36 -40.87
C THR A 145 -26.42 -12.83 -40.48
N ALA A 146 -25.33 -13.60 -40.36
CA ALA A 146 -25.39 -14.99 -39.93
C ALA A 146 -25.90 -15.12 -38.48
N ALA A 147 -25.44 -14.25 -37.57
CA ALA A 147 -25.93 -14.22 -36.20
C ALA A 147 -27.42 -13.85 -36.13
N ALA A 148 -27.86 -12.85 -36.89
CA ALA A 148 -29.27 -12.46 -36.94
C ALA A 148 -30.18 -13.60 -37.44
N ARG A 149 -29.72 -14.41 -38.39
CA ARG A 149 -30.45 -15.60 -38.87
C ARG A 149 -30.48 -16.74 -37.85
N PHE A 150 -29.49 -16.83 -36.98
CA PHE A 150 -29.42 -17.86 -35.94
C PHE A 150 -30.37 -17.55 -34.76
N TYR A 151 -30.61 -16.26 -34.48
CA TYR A 151 -31.47 -15.79 -33.39
C TYR A 151 -32.85 -15.26 -33.86
N ALA A 152 -33.19 -15.41 -35.14
CA ALA A 152 -34.52 -15.13 -35.68
C ALA A 152 -35.39 -16.39 -35.65
#